data_AF-A0AAP0RY92-F1
#
_entry.id   AF-A0AAP0RY92-F1
#
_cell.length_a   1.000
_cell.length_b   1.000
_cell.length_c   1.000
_cell.angle_alpha   90.00
_cell.angle_beta   90.00
_cell.angle_gamma   90.00
#
_symmetry.space_group_name_H-M   'P 1'
#
loop_
_entity.id
_entity.type
_entity.pdbx_description
1 polymer ?
#
loop_
_entity_poly.entity_id
_entity_poly.type
_entity_poly.pdbx_seq_one_letter_code
_entity_poly.pdbx_strand_id
1 'polypeptide(L)'
;MPMPPFSESFNFDNISYFGESRGHLHLIVIEEPMLTECDIWELKTDYSGWFVRYRVNLDPLAIPFPETIWNLDAQYEVCSLLGIVRAEKEEESILVLFVSGKAISFNLNDKTSKKLCDLMPCPSAAGLALDYEWLGVYQYVDTIFHVWPLTFS
;
A
#
# COMPACT_ATOMS: atom_id res chain seq x y z
N MET A 1 11.52 0.51 21.17
CA MET A 1 10.36 0.78 20.29
C MET A 1 9.28 -0.23 20.64
N PRO A 2 8.02 0.19 20.76
CA PRO A 2 6.93 -0.71 21.07
C PRO A 2 6.74 -1.66 19.89
N MET A 3 6.53 -2.93 20.19
CA MET A 3 6.22 -3.93 19.17
C MET A 3 4.92 -3.52 18.47
N PRO A 4 4.82 -3.64 17.12
CA PRO A 4 3.55 -3.50 16.43
C PRO A 4 2.49 -4.41 17.06
N PRO A 5 1.21 -4.06 16.97
CA PRO A 5 0.13 -4.81 17.61
C PRO A 5 -0.05 -6.15 16.89
N PHE A 6 0.72 -7.15 17.31
CA PHE A 6 0.48 -8.54 17.00
C PHE A 6 -0.48 -9.05 18.08
N SER A 7 -1.78 -9.12 17.79
CA SER A 7 -2.67 -9.91 18.63
C SER A 7 -2.36 -11.40 18.42
N GLU A 8 -2.85 -12.28 19.30
CA GLU A 8 -2.72 -13.74 19.15
C GLU A 8 -3.35 -14.28 17.85
N SER A 9 -4.15 -13.46 17.14
CA SER A 9 -4.76 -13.78 15.84
C SER A 9 -4.08 -13.11 14.64
N PHE A 10 -3.08 -12.25 14.85
CA PHE A 10 -2.34 -11.59 13.76
C PHE A 10 -1.18 -12.48 13.31
N ASN A 11 -1.24 -12.93 12.06
CA ASN A 11 -0.11 -13.59 11.42
C ASN A 11 0.81 -12.52 10.80
N PHE A 12 2.13 -12.68 10.93
CA PHE A 12 3.11 -11.78 10.30
C PHE A 12 2.96 -11.76 8.77
N ASP A 13 2.39 -12.82 8.21
CA ASP A 13 2.07 -12.97 6.80
C ASP A 13 1.09 -11.88 6.28
N ASN A 14 0.34 -11.22 7.16
CA ASN A 14 -0.63 -10.19 6.78
C ASN A 14 0.00 -8.79 6.63
N ILE A 15 1.27 -8.63 7.00
CA ILE A 15 1.98 -7.35 6.88
C ILE A 15 2.37 -7.14 5.42
N SER A 16 1.83 -6.09 4.81
CA SER A 16 2.10 -5.76 3.40
C SER A 16 3.12 -4.65 3.23
N TYR A 17 3.25 -3.76 4.21
CA TYR A 17 4.18 -2.63 4.15
C TYR A 17 4.64 -2.19 5.54
N PHE A 18 5.91 -1.83 5.65
CA PHE A 18 6.47 -1.14 6.81
C PHE A 18 7.45 -0.07 6.33
N GLY A 19 7.17 1.19 6.64
CA GLY A 19 8.00 2.30 6.15
C GLY A 19 7.58 3.66 6.70
N GLU A 20 8.38 4.67 6.36
CA GLU A 20 8.29 6.01 6.91
C GLU A 20 7.74 6.99 5.88
N SER A 21 6.90 7.93 6.29
CA SER A 21 6.48 9.07 5.47
C SER A 21 6.32 10.33 6.34
N ARG A 22 7.12 11.37 6.05
CA ARG A 22 7.14 12.69 6.72
C ARG A 22 7.38 12.68 8.24
N GLY A 23 8.34 11.90 8.71
CA GLY A 23 8.67 11.68 10.11
C GLY A 23 7.75 10.69 10.84
N HIS A 24 6.82 10.03 10.13
CA HIS A 24 5.86 9.10 10.72
C HIS A 24 6.08 7.68 10.19
N LEU A 25 6.25 6.74 11.10
CA LEU A 25 6.42 5.33 10.77
C LEU A 25 5.05 4.64 10.68
N HIS A 26 4.82 3.94 9.57
CA HIS A 26 3.56 3.29 9.26
C HIS A 26 3.75 1.80 9.02
N LEU A 27 2.70 1.05 9.34
CA LEU A 27 2.56 -0.37 9.05
C LEU A 27 1.21 -0.58 8.35
N ILE A 28 1.19 -1.27 7.22
CA ILE A 28 -0.05 -1.64 6.53
C ILE A 28 -0.28 -3.13 6.72
N VAL A 29 -1.47 -3.47 7.20
CA VAL A 29 -1.90 -4.84 7.42
C VAL A 29 -3.17 -5.10 6.62
N ILE A 30 -3.16 -6.18 5.87
CA ILE A 30 -4.33 -6.65 5.11
C ILE A 30 -5.21 -7.50 6.02
N GLU A 31 -6.53 -7.33 5.92
CA GLU A 31 -7.46 -8.28 6.50
C GLU A 31 -7.66 -9.45 5.52
N GLU A 32 -7.17 -10.64 5.87
CA GLU A 32 -7.37 -11.85 5.07
C GLU A 32 -8.83 -12.33 5.07
N PRO A 33 -9.31 -13.03 4.02
CA PRO A 33 -8.55 -13.57 2.88
C PRO A 33 -8.52 -12.68 1.63
N MET A 34 -9.21 -11.54 1.62
CA MET A 34 -9.36 -10.69 0.44
C MET A 34 -8.82 -9.28 0.68
N LEU A 35 -8.11 -8.69 -0.31
CA LEU A 35 -7.68 -7.27 -0.30
C LEU A 35 -8.86 -6.29 -0.46
N THR A 36 -9.96 -6.50 0.25
CA THR A 36 -11.08 -5.55 0.31
C THR A 36 -10.80 -4.46 1.32
N GLU A 37 -10.13 -4.81 2.43
CA GLU A 37 -9.86 -3.87 3.52
C GLU A 37 -8.43 -3.99 4.03
N CYS A 38 -7.85 -2.85 4.42
CA CYS A 38 -6.57 -2.82 5.10
C CYS A 38 -6.53 -1.73 6.18
N ASP A 39 -5.80 -2.04 7.25
CA ASP A 39 -5.53 -1.12 8.34
C ASP A 39 -4.14 -0.51 8.17
N ILE A 40 -4.08 0.82 8.17
CA ILE A 40 -2.82 1.57 8.23
C ILE A 40 -2.60 2.03 9.66
N TRP A 41 -1.63 1.41 10.31
CA TRP A 41 -1.18 1.74 11.64
C TRP A 41 -0.09 2.81 11.59
N GLU A 42 -0.09 3.71 12.56
CA GLU A 42 0.98 4.68 12.78
C GLU A 42 1.58 4.50 14.17
N LEU A 43 2.91 4.58 14.25
CA LEU A 43 3.62 4.69 15.52
C LEU A 43 3.52 6.13 16.04
N LYS A 44 3.03 6.28 17.27
CA LYS A 44 3.02 7.61 17.94
C LYS A 44 4.43 8.21 17.97
N THR A 45 4.50 9.53 17.86
CA THR A 45 5.77 10.29 17.85
C THR A 45 6.56 10.18 19.15
N ASP A 46 5.88 9.90 20.27
CA ASP A 46 6.50 9.62 21.56
C ASP A 46 6.95 8.15 21.71
N TYR A 47 6.80 7.34 20.66
CA TYR A 47 7.08 5.92 20.62
C TYR A 47 6.37 5.13 21.72
N SER A 48 5.24 5.61 22.25
CA SER A 48 4.51 4.94 23.33
C SER A 48 3.65 3.76 22.86
N GLY A 49 3.31 3.71 21.57
CA GLY A 49 2.52 2.64 20.99
C GLY A 49 2.02 2.95 19.59
N TRP A 50 1.35 1.97 19.00
CA TRP A 50 0.74 2.04 17.68
C TRP A 50 -0.75 2.37 17.78
N PHE A 51 -1.29 3.05 16.78
CA PHE A 51 -2.73 3.27 16.63
C PHE A 51 -3.15 3.12 15.17
N VAL A 52 -4.37 2.65 14.93
CA VAL A 52 -4.95 2.62 13.59
C VAL A 52 -5.22 4.06 13.18
N ARG A 53 -4.55 4.52 12.13
CA ARG A 53 -4.74 5.85 11.56
C ARG A 53 -5.81 5.82 10.47
N TYR A 54 -5.77 4.81 9.61
CA TYR A 54 -6.75 4.65 8.54
C TYR A 54 -7.27 3.22 8.51
N ARG A 55 -8.58 3.09 8.30
CA ARG A 55 -9.22 1.86 7.85
C ARG A 55 -9.66 2.08 6.42
N VAL A 56 -9.06 1.34 5.50
CA VAL A 56 -9.19 1.61 4.07
C VAL A 56 -10.01 0.50 3.44
N ASN A 57 -11.13 0.86 2.81
CA ASN A 57 -11.86 -0.04 1.93
C ASN A 57 -11.40 0.23 0.48
N LEU A 58 -10.95 -0.84 -0.18
CA LEU A 58 -10.36 -0.85 -1.51
C LEU A 58 -11.37 -1.21 -2.62
N ASP A 59 -12.62 -1.57 -2.29
CA ASP A 59 -13.68 -1.87 -3.27
C ASP A 59 -13.87 -0.77 -4.33
N PRO A 60 -13.77 0.54 -4.01
CA PRO A 60 -13.92 1.59 -5.02
C PRO A 60 -12.89 1.53 -6.15
N LEU A 61 -11.77 0.81 -5.99
CA LEU A 61 -10.76 0.65 -7.04
C LEU A 61 -11.26 -0.23 -8.21
N ALA A 62 -12.24 -1.10 -7.98
CA ALA A 62 -12.79 -1.95 -9.02
C ALA A 62 -13.56 -1.17 -10.10
N ILE A 63 -14.06 0.03 -9.79
CA ILE A 63 -14.86 0.86 -10.70
C ILE A 63 -14.00 1.52 -11.80
N PRO A 64 -12.93 2.28 -11.47
CA PRO A 64 -12.08 2.93 -12.47
C PRO A 64 -11.09 1.97 -13.14
N PHE A 65 -10.87 0.78 -12.57
CA PHE A 65 -9.97 -0.24 -13.13
C PHE A 65 -10.68 -1.60 -13.23
N PRO A 66 -11.76 -1.72 -14.03
CA PRO A 66 -12.54 -2.95 -14.15
C PRO A 66 -11.79 -4.06 -14.92
N GLU A 67 -10.81 -3.71 -15.76
CA GLU A 67 -9.97 -4.67 -16.49
C GLU A 67 -8.91 -5.35 -15.62
N THR A 68 -8.68 -4.82 -14.43
CA THR A 68 -7.76 -5.37 -13.46
C THR A 68 -8.38 -6.62 -12.85
N ILE A 69 -7.66 -7.74 -12.88
CA ILE A 69 -8.11 -8.96 -12.23
C ILE A 69 -7.92 -8.77 -10.72
N TRP A 70 -8.94 -8.28 -10.03
CA TRP A 70 -9.00 -8.29 -8.58
C TRP A 70 -9.25 -9.73 -8.09
N ASN A 71 -8.39 -10.69 -8.49
CA ASN A 71 -8.45 -12.07 -8.02
C ASN A 71 -7.96 -12.06 -6.58
N LEU A 72 -8.87 -11.79 -5.67
CA LEU A 72 -8.64 -11.73 -4.23
C LEU A 72 -8.56 -13.12 -3.60
N ASP A 73 -8.74 -14.20 -4.39
CA ASP A 73 -8.71 -15.61 -3.95
C ASP A 73 -7.42 -16.35 -4.35
N ALA A 74 -6.55 -15.78 -5.19
CA ALA A 74 -5.40 -16.48 -5.74
C ALA A 74 -4.09 -15.88 -5.22
N GLN A 75 -3.34 -16.72 -4.52
CA GLN A 75 -2.10 -16.45 -3.78
C GLN A 75 -0.94 -15.74 -4.51
N TYR A 76 -1.07 -15.20 -5.72
CA TYR A 76 0.08 -14.60 -6.41
C TYR A 76 -0.29 -13.41 -7.32
N GLU A 77 0.45 -12.32 -7.10
CA GLU A 77 0.96 -11.40 -8.15
C GLU A 77 0.05 -10.32 -8.75
N VAL A 78 -1.20 -10.12 -8.31
CA VAL A 78 -2.06 -9.10 -8.96
C VAL A 78 -2.12 -7.76 -8.25
N CYS A 79 -1.95 -7.70 -6.92
CA CYS A 79 -2.05 -6.45 -6.15
C CYS A 79 -1.04 -6.42 -4.99
N SER A 80 -0.34 -5.30 -4.80
CA SER A 80 0.59 -5.07 -3.68
C SER A 80 0.46 -3.64 -3.15
N LEU A 81 0.51 -3.47 -1.83
CA LEU A 81 0.47 -2.15 -1.19
C LEU A 81 1.91 -1.62 -1.09
N LEU A 82 2.23 -0.61 -1.90
CA LEU A 82 3.60 -0.08 -2.01
C LEU A 82 3.97 0.87 -0.88
N GLY A 83 2.97 1.49 -0.24
CA GLY A 83 3.19 2.39 0.88
C GLY A 83 2.18 3.54 0.94
N ILE A 84 2.35 4.39 1.94
CA ILE A 84 1.56 5.61 2.15
C ILE A 84 2.43 6.84 1.86
N VAL A 85 1.85 7.81 1.15
CA VAL A 85 2.43 9.14 1.01
C VAL A 85 1.58 10.10 1.82
N ARG A 86 2.13 10.54 2.94
CA ARG A 86 1.48 11.50 3.81
C ARG A 86 1.50 12.88 3.17
N ALA A 87 0.39 13.59 3.19
CA ALA A 87 0.31 15.00 2.80
C ALA A 87 0.35 15.93 4.02
N GLU A 88 0.36 17.25 3.80
CA GLU A 88 0.33 18.21 4.93
C GLU A 88 -1.05 18.20 5.56
N LYS A 89 -2.07 18.14 4.71
CA LYS A 89 -3.44 17.90 5.09
C LYS A 89 -3.70 16.40 5.06
N GLU A 90 -4.30 15.89 6.12
CA GLU A 90 -4.61 14.48 6.25
C GLU A 90 -5.50 13.99 5.10
N GLU A 91 -6.41 14.86 4.63
CA GLU A 91 -7.35 14.63 3.54
C GLU A 91 -6.68 14.44 2.16
N GLU A 92 -5.41 14.80 2.05
CA GLU A 92 -4.62 14.71 0.81
C GLU A 92 -3.66 13.49 0.85
N SER A 93 -3.67 12.70 1.92
CA SER A 93 -2.80 11.53 2.03
C SER A 93 -3.28 10.40 1.11
N ILE A 94 -2.33 9.72 0.47
CA ILE A 94 -2.61 8.70 -0.52
C ILE A 94 -1.97 7.36 -0.14
N LEU A 95 -2.68 6.28 -0.43
CA LEU A 95 -2.14 4.93 -0.50
C LEU A 95 -1.65 4.67 -1.93
N VAL A 96 -0.49 4.07 -2.07
CA VAL A 96 0.06 3.67 -3.36
C VAL A 96 -0.06 2.16 -3.49
N LEU A 97 -0.70 1.72 -4.58
CA LEU A 97 -0.90 0.32 -4.91
C LEU A 97 -0.19 -0.01 -6.22
N PHE A 98 0.33 -1.22 -6.32
CA PHE A 98 0.73 -1.83 -7.57
C PHE A 98 -0.31 -2.86 -7.95
N VAL A 99 -1.00 -2.67 -9.07
CA VAL A 99 -2.05 -3.59 -9.52
C VAL A 99 -1.93 -3.87 -11.00
N SER A 100 -1.81 -5.16 -11.38
CA SER A 100 -1.71 -5.59 -12.78
C SER A 100 -0.73 -4.77 -13.63
N GLY A 101 0.50 -4.52 -13.14
CA GLY A 101 1.49 -3.75 -13.88
C GLY A 101 1.29 -2.22 -13.83
N LYS A 102 0.45 -1.69 -12.92
CA LYS A 102 0.18 -0.26 -12.81
C LYS A 102 0.39 0.23 -11.39
N ALA A 103 1.08 1.35 -11.23
CA ALA A 103 1.07 2.08 -9.97
C ALA A 103 -0.18 2.98 -9.92
N ILE A 104 -0.94 2.88 -8.85
CA ILE A 104 -2.20 3.61 -8.64
C ILE A 104 -2.09 4.35 -7.31
N SER A 105 -2.43 5.64 -7.30
CA SER A 105 -2.69 6.39 -6.08
C SER A 105 -4.16 6.26 -5.72
N PHE A 106 -4.43 6.01 -4.45
CA PHE A 106 -5.76 5.99 -3.85
C PHE A 106 -5.82 7.02 -2.72
N ASN A 107 -6.67 8.03 -2.84
CA ASN A 107 -6.83 9.04 -1.81
C ASN A 107 -7.61 8.44 -0.63
N LEU A 108 -7.03 8.56 0.57
CA LEU A 108 -7.54 7.93 1.79
C LEU A 108 -8.83 8.57 2.32
N ASN A 109 -9.15 9.79 1.89
CA ASN A 109 -10.29 10.58 2.37
C ASN A 109 -11.48 10.50 1.42
N ASP A 110 -11.30 10.87 0.15
CA ASP A 110 -12.39 10.91 -0.84
C ASP A 110 -12.55 9.61 -1.65
N LYS A 111 -11.64 8.64 -1.44
CA LYS A 111 -11.64 7.32 -2.09
C LYS A 111 -11.50 7.39 -3.61
N THR A 112 -11.01 8.50 -4.13
CA THR A 112 -10.68 8.65 -5.54
C THR A 112 -9.38 7.92 -5.86
N SER A 113 -9.26 7.46 -7.10
CA SER A 113 -8.04 6.80 -7.55
C SER A 113 -7.58 7.35 -8.89
N LYS A 114 -6.27 7.29 -9.09
CA LYS A 114 -5.61 7.77 -10.29
C LYS A 114 -4.42 6.86 -10.61
N LYS A 115 -4.29 6.50 -11.88
CA LYS A 115 -3.09 5.83 -12.37
C LYS A 115 -1.91 6.81 -12.31
N LEU A 116 -0.84 6.41 -11.62
CA LEU A 116 0.41 7.16 -11.57
C LEU A 116 1.27 6.84 -12.81
N CYS A 117 1.53 5.56 -13.04
CA CYS A 117 2.30 5.09 -14.20
C CYS A 117 2.03 3.60 -14.47
N ASP A 118 2.39 3.16 -15.67
CA ASP A 118 2.50 1.74 -15.99
C ASP A 118 3.91 1.28 -15.59
N LEU A 119 3.98 0.28 -14.73
CA LEU A 119 5.22 -0.38 -14.31
C LEU A 119 5.29 -1.71 -15.06
N MET A 120 6.22 -1.85 -16.00
CA MET A 120 6.34 -3.09 -16.76
C MET A 120 6.58 -4.26 -15.80
N PRO A 121 5.85 -5.38 -15.92
CA PRO A 121 6.26 -6.60 -15.25
C PRO A 121 7.67 -6.94 -15.73
N CYS A 122 8.60 -7.16 -14.80
CA CYS A 122 9.97 -7.50 -15.14
C CYS A 122 9.95 -8.74 -16.06
N PRO A 123 10.59 -8.74 -17.26
CA PRO A 123 10.54 -9.88 -18.19
C PRO A 123 11.23 -11.16 -17.71
N SER A 124 11.62 -11.26 -16.43
CA SER A 124 12.35 -12.39 -15.87
C SER A 124 11.50 -13.12 -14.83
N ALA A 125 10.64 -14.02 -15.28
CA ALA A 125 10.25 -15.27 -14.58
C ALA A 125 9.14 -16.02 -15.33
N ALA A 126 9.30 -16.24 -16.64
CA ALA A 126 8.65 -17.39 -17.25
C ALA A 126 9.38 -18.65 -16.74
N GLY A 127 9.10 -19.09 -15.51
CA GLY A 127 9.54 -20.40 -15.04
C GLY A 127 10.12 -20.53 -13.63
N LEU A 128 10.23 -19.48 -12.82
CA LEU A 128 10.56 -19.61 -11.39
C LEU A 128 9.60 -18.73 -10.59
N ALA A 129 8.43 -19.31 -10.34
CA ALA A 129 7.65 -18.99 -9.15
C ALA A 129 8.51 -19.33 -7.92
N LEU A 130 8.30 -18.59 -6.83
CA LEU A 130 9.06 -18.56 -5.59
C LEU A 130 10.20 -17.52 -5.64
N ASP A 131 10.09 -16.52 -4.76
CA ASP A 131 11.05 -15.42 -4.45
C ASP A 131 10.68 -14.00 -4.91
N TYR A 132 9.39 -13.68 -5.10
CA TYR A 132 8.88 -12.32 -4.86
C TYR A 132 8.58 -12.06 -3.37
N GLU A 133 9.02 -12.94 -2.46
CA GLU A 133 8.83 -12.82 -1.00
C GLU A 133 9.32 -11.49 -0.43
N TRP A 134 10.21 -10.79 -1.14
CA TRP A 134 10.73 -9.50 -0.72
C TRP A 134 11.00 -8.63 -1.96
N LEU A 135 10.01 -7.89 -2.46
CA LEU A 135 10.31 -6.52 -2.95
C LEU A 135 10.66 -5.68 -1.72
N GLY A 136 11.76 -6.09 -1.09
CA GLY A 136 12.39 -5.38 -0.02
C GLY A 136 12.78 -4.02 -0.55
N VAL A 137 12.54 -3.02 0.28
CA VAL A 137 13.13 -1.69 0.18
C VAL A 137 12.46 -0.82 -0.90
N TYR A 138 11.16 -0.55 -0.77
CA TYR A 138 10.49 0.59 -1.42
C TYR A 138 10.90 1.95 -0.81
N GLN A 139 12.21 2.18 -0.64
CA GLN A 139 12.75 3.47 -0.20
C GLN A 139 12.74 4.55 -1.31
N TYR A 140 12.08 4.28 -2.44
CA TYR A 140 12.02 5.16 -3.61
C TYR A 140 10.60 5.59 -4.02
N VAL A 141 9.57 5.28 -3.22
CA VAL A 141 8.21 5.80 -3.49
C VAL A 141 8.24 7.33 -3.46
N ASP A 142 8.94 7.94 -2.49
CA ASP A 142 9.13 9.40 -2.42
C ASP A 142 9.77 9.99 -3.68
N THR A 143 10.66 9.25 -4.35
CA THR A 143 11.37 9.73 -5.54
C THR A 143 10.46 9.77 -6.78
N ILE A 144 9.45 8.90 -6.85
CA ILE A 144 8.41 8.97 -7.90
C ILE A 144 7.65 10.29 -7.80
N PHE A 145 7.47 10.82 -6.59
CA PHE A 145 6.78 12.10 -6.36
C PHE A 145 7.70 13.32 -6.47
N HIS A 146 9.01 13.20 -6.26
CA HIS A 146 9.94 14.32 -6.48
C HIS A 146 10.18 14.68 -7.95
N VAL A 147 9.92 13.76 -8.89
CA VAL A 147 10.07 14.01 -10.34
C VAL A 147 8.80 14.64 -10.95
N TRP A 148 7.67 14.65 -10.23
CA TRP A 148 6.44 15.27 -10.69
C TRP A 148 5.93 16.29 -9.66
N PRO A 149 6.04 17.61 -9.91
CA PRO A 149 5.30 18.57 -9.10
C PRO A 149 3.82 18.28 -9.33
N LEU A 150 3.17 17.65 -8.35
CA LEU A 150 1.72 17.52 -8.32
C LEU A 150 1.16 18.93 -8.13
N THR A 151 1.01 19.67 -9.22
CA THR A 151 0.11 20.82 -9.28
C THR A 151 -1.29 20.24 -9.28
N PHE A 152 -1.88 20.13 -8.09
CA PHE A 152 -3.32 19.99 -7.93
C PHE A 152 -3.94 21.33 -8.37
N SER A 153 -4.67 21.31 -9.48
CA SER A 153 -5.51 22.42 -9.97
C SER A 153 -6.96 22.00 -9.93
#